data_AF-B0Z408-F1
#
_entry.id   AF-B0Z408-F1
#
_cell.length_a   1.000
_cell.length_b   1.000
_cell.length_c   1.000
_cell.angle_alpha   90.00
_cell.angle_beta   90.00
_cell.angle_gamma   90.00
#
_symmetry.space_group_name_H-M   'P 1'
#
loop_
_entity.id
_entity.type
_entity.pdbx_description
1 polymer ?
#
loop_
_entity_poly.entity_id
_entity_poly.type
_entity_poly.pdbx_seq_one_letter_code
_entity_poly.pdbx_strand_id
1 'polypeptide(L)' 'MNTQYALRTLNQLRPVLIGFRKANGLTQKNVSERLGITQQTYARLGANPASAGFERLFRVFSVL' A
#
# COMPACT_ATOMS: atom_id res chain seq x y z
N MET A 1 -5.83 -14.05 -20.24
CA MET A 1 -4.92 -14.89 -19.42
C MET A 1 -5.00 -14.39 -17.99
N ASN A 2 -5.35 -15.24 -17.03
CA ASN A 2 -5.42 -14.86 -15.62
C ASN A 2 -4.06 -15.16 -14.96
N THR A 3 -3.06 -14.32 -15.24
CA THR A 3 -1.71 -14.50 -14.68
C THR A 3 -1.75 -14.14 -13.20
N GLN A 4 -1.58 -15.13 -12.32
CA GLN A 4 -1.51 -14.91 -10.87
C GLN A 4 -0.08 -14.62 -10.45
N TYR A 5 0.13 -13.48 -9.80
CA TYR A 5 1.42 -13.06 -9.25
C TYR A 5 1.43 -13.25 -7.74
N ALA A 6 1.77 -14.46 -7.28
CA ALA A 6 1.83 -14.76 -5.85
C ALA A 6 2.96 -13.97 -5.17
N LEU A 7 2.64 -13.36 -4.02
CA LEU A 7 3.64 -12.77 -3.12
C LEU A 7 4.27 -13.90 -2.31
N ARG A 8 5.54 -14.19 -2.59
CA ARG A 8 6.36 -15.22 -1.94
C ARG A 8 7.24 -14.65 -0.84
N THR A 9 7.53 -13.36 -0.85
CA THR A 9 8.38 -12.71 0.15
C THR A 9 7.82 -11.36 0.59
N LEU A 10 8.09 -10.97 1.83
CA LEU A 10 7.63 -9.68 2.38
C LEU A 10 8.16 -8.48 1.60
N ASN A 11 9.36 -8.58 1.01
CA ASN A 11 9.97 -7.52 0.21
C ASN A 11 9.15 -7.19 -1.05
N GLN A 12 8.29 -8.11 -1.51
CA GLN A 12 7.40 -7.87 -2.65
C GLN A 12 6.19 -6.99 -2.29
N LEU A 13 5.86 -6.82 -1.01
CA LEU A 13 4.74 -5.97 -0.58
C LEU A 13 4.92 -4.50 -0.99
N ARG A 14 6.14 -3.98 -0.88
CA ARG A 14 6.44 -2.58 -1.20
C ARG A 14 6.20 -2.23 -2.67
N PRO A 15 6.82 -2.91 -3.66
CA PRO A 15 6.57 -2.58 -5.06
C PRO A 15 5.10 -2.78 -5.45
N VAL A 16 4.41 -3.76 -4.85
CA VAL A 16 2.98 -4.01 -5.08
C VAL A 16 2.13 -2.83 -4.58
N LEU A 17 2.32 -2.42 -3.34
CA LEU A 17 1.57 -1.32 -2.72
C LEU A 17 1.79 0.01 -3.46
N ILE A 18 3.04 0.30 -3.86
CA ILE A 18 3.36 1.49 -4.66
C ILE A 18 2.78 1.37 -6.07
N GLY A 19 2.83 0.18 -6.67
CA GLY A 19 2.31 -0.11 -8.00
C GLY A 19 0.81 0.12 -8.08
N PHE A 20 0.03 -0.49 -7.19
CA PHE A 20 -1.42 -0.30 -7.11
C PHE A 20 -1.79 1.17 -6.93
N ARG A 21 -1.15 1.86 -5.98
CA ARG A 21 -1.40 3.28 -5.77
C ARG A 21 -1.21 4.09 -7.05
N LYS A 22 -0.10 3.87 -7.77
CA LYS A 22 0.19 4.58 -9.01
C LYS A 22 -0.77 4.19 -10.14
N ALA A 23 -1.11 2.92 -10.26
CA ALA A 23 -2.05 2.41 -11.26
C ALA A 23 -3.45 3.02 -11.11
N ASN A 24 -3.88 3.30 -9.87
CA ASN A 24 -5.14 3.99 -9.58
C ASN A 24 -5.02 5.54 -9.60
N GLY A 25 -3.89 6.10 -10.05
CA GLY A 25 -3.70 7.55 -10.14
C GLY A 25 -3.63 8.27 -8.79
N LEU A 26 -3.47 7.53 -7.68
CA LEU A 26 -3.52 8.10 -6.33
C LEU A 26 -2.17 8.68 -5.93
N THR A 27 -2.15 9.88 -5.38
CA THR A 27 -0.97 10.41 -4.67
C THR A 27 -0.89 9.86 -3.25
N GLN A 28 0.27 10.02 -2.59
CA GLN A 28 0.38 9.69 -1.15
C GLN A 28 -0.61 10.50 -0.31
N LYS A 29 -0.86 11.77 -0.70
CA LYS A 29 -1.83 12.65 -0.05
C LYS A 29 -3.24 12.07 -0.15
N ASN A 30 -3.67 11.66 -1.34
CA ASN A 30 -5.02 11.09 -1.54
C ASN A 30 -5.25 9.84 -0.69
N VAL A 31 -4.28 8.93 -0.64
CA VAL A 31 -4.41 7.71 0.19
C VAL A 31 -4.43 8.08 1.67
N SER A 32 -3.62 9.04 2.11
CA SER A 32 -3.62 9.48 3.51
C SER A 32 -4.94 10.13 3.93
N GLU A 33 -5.55 10.93 3.05
CA GLU A 33 -6.87 11.54 3.29
C GLU A 33 -7.96 10.48 3.42
N ARG A 34 -7.99 9.48 2.52
CA ARG A 34 -8.95 8.36 2.57
C ARG A 34 -8.81 7.52 3.86
N LEU A 35 -7.60 7.41 4.39
CA LEU A 35 -7.30 6.67 5.61
C LEU A 35 -7.49 7.49 6.89
N GLY A 36 -7.72 8.81 6.79
CA GLY A 36 -7.77 9.70 7.95
C GLY A 36 -6.43 9.80 8.70
N ILE A 37 -5.30 9.66 7.99
CA ILE A 37 -3.94 9.73 8.56
C ILE A 37 -3.11 10.82 7.88
N THR A 38 -1.97 11.19 8.46
CA THR A 38 -1.07 12.15 7.81
C THR A 38 -0.31 11.53 6.63
N GLN A 39 0.07 12.35 5.64
CA GLN A 39 0.87 11.90 4.51
C GLN A 39 2.21 11.27 4.95
N GLN A 40 2.85 11.81 6.00
CA GLN A 40 4.07 11.25 6.58
C GLN A 40 3.84 9.83 7.15
N THR A 41 2.69 9.62 7.79
CA THR A 41 2.29 8.32 8.36
C THR A 41 2.10 7.27 7.26
N TYR A 42 1.52 7.67 6.12
CA TYR A 42 1.42 6.83 4.93
C TYR A 42 2.80 6.58 4.28
N ALA A 43 3.64 7.62 4.15
CA ALA A 43 4.97 7.49 3.55
C ALA A 43 5.86 6.49 4.31
N ARG A 44 5.82 6.49 5.65
CA ARG A 44 6.53 5.50 6.49
C ARG A 44 6.03 4.07 6.22
N LEU A 45 4.71 3.89 6.12
CA LEU A 45 4.13 2.58 5.77
C LEU A 45 4.55 2.15 4.37
N GLY A 46 4.51 3.03 3.37
CA GLY A 46 4.93 2.72 2.01
C GLY A 46 6.42 2.43 1.87
N ALA A 47 7.26 2.93 2.78
CA ALA A 47 8.69 2.65 2.82
C ALA A 47 9.00 1.24 3.38
N ASN A 48 8.23 0.79 4.39
CA ASN A 48 8.36 -0.53 4.99
C ASN A 48 6.98 -1.14 5.34
N PRO A 49 6.23 -1.68 4.36
CA PRO A 49 4.92 -2.24 4.61
C PRO A 49 4.98 -3.57 5.38
N ALA A 50 6.10 -4.29 5.32
CA ALA A 50 6.28 -5.57 6.00
C ALA A 50 6.28 -5.45 7.53
N SER A 51 6.61 -4.27 8.08
CA SER A 51 6.54 -4.02 9.53
C SER A 51 5.16 -3.55 10.00
N ALA A 52 4.20 -3.34 9.10
CA ALA A 52 2.85 -2.94 9.48
C ALA A 52 2.02 -4.16 9.88
N GLY A 53 1.19 -4.01 10.92
CA GLY A 53 0.20 -5.02 11.28
C GLY A 53 -0.80 -5.26 10.15
N PHE A 54 -1.35 -6.48 10.09
CA PHE A 54 -2.27 -6.88 9.03
C PHE A 54 -3.49 -5.96 8.89
N GLU A 55 -4.09 -5.52 9.99
CA GLU A 55 -5.24 -4.60 9.96
C GLU A 55 -4.89 -3.30 9.20
N ARG A 56 -3.70 -2.76 9.44
CA ARG A 56 -3.26 -1.52 8.80
C ARG A 56 -2.97 -1.73 7.32
N LEU A 57 -2.39 -2.86 6.95
CA LEU A 57 -2.22 -3.25 5.54
C LEU A 57 -3.57 -3.41 4.85
N PHE A 58 -4.51 -4.10 5.48
CA PHE A 58 -5.86 -4.31 4.96
C PHE A 58 -6.56 -2.98 4.67
N ARG A 59 -6.58 -2.05 5.64
CA ARG A 59 -7.14 -0.70 5.45
C ARG A 59 -6.52 0.03 4.26
N VAL A 60 -5.20 -0.08 4.06
CA VAL A 60 -4.53 0.53 2.91
C VAL A 60 -5.02 -0.11 1.61
N PHE A 61 -5.03 -1.43 1.50
CA PHE A 61 -5.51 -2.11 0.29
C PHE A 61 -6.97 -1.78 -0.03
N SER A 62 -7.83 -1.57 0.96
CA SER A 62 -9.24 -1.21 0.75
C SER A 62 -9.46 0.17 0.13
N VAL A 63 -8.45 1.06 0.13
CA VAL A 63 -8.56 2.42 -0.42
C VAL A 63 -7.68 2.67 -1.64
N LEU A 64 -6.83 1.69 -1.98
CA LEU A 64 -5.86 1.78 -3.07
C LEU A 64 -6.47 1.63 -4.45
#